data_AF-A0A8B6Y1T1-F1
#
_entry.id   AF-A0A8B6Y1T1-F1
#
_cell.length_a   1.000
_cell.length_b   1.000
_cell.length_c   1.000
_cell.angle_alpha   90.00
_cell.angle_beta   90.00
_cell.angle_gamma   90.00
#
_symmetry.space_group_name_H-M   'P 1'
#
loop_
_entity.id
_entity.type
_entity.pdbx_description
1 polymer ?
#
loop_
_entity_poly.entity_id
_entity_poly.type
_entity_poly.pdbx_seq_one_letter_code
_entity_poly.pdbx_strand_id
1 'polypeptide(L)'
;MIYILLYRLNTNKQAKVYLPEPPFLHHELVKNGRIKHYENLHSGLSSSLKTPSIVFTGHPSLRFGDVVHFLNLWGHESGNTVIFIDSEFPYLEALTPYQPLSMKAVFCPIDPRLNFHQSNKLLRDIKPGLVVIPEAYQTPPALMPQRTDLTINTDIPVRAFQYMDVIDIPLHKTFAKVTLSPEVAKSLCPKQIEDGLAIASVRAKVVTRDNRHTLKPVDLDNEISKVGKQLFGSIDVNQFISALKMQGINNAEVESTGSGHIIHFPDIDAMIQLEVGNTHIINHTNEQLRVKIKNAVLACLIQV
;
A
#
# COMPACT_ATOMS: atom_id res chain seq x y z
N MET A 1 16.71 -2.31 33.37
CA MET A 1 16.44 -1.58 32.11
C MET A 1 17.22 -2.11 30.89
N ILE A 2 18.21 -3.01 31.03
CA ILE A 2 18.98 -3.55 29.88
C ILE A 2 18.25 -4.67 29.13
N TYR A 3 17.47 -5.51 29.82
CA TYR A 3 16.70 -6.61 29.19
C TYR A 3 15.66 -6.13 28.16
N ILE A 4 15.13 -4.91 28.29
CA ILE A 4 14.09 -4.37 27.41
C ILE A 4 14.64 -4.06 26.01
N LEU A 5 15.95 -3.86 25.83
CA LEU A 5 16.50 -3.54 24.50
C LEU A 5 17.06 -4.77 23.76
N LEU A 6 17.22 -5.91 24.44
CA LEU A 6 17.87 -7.09 23.87
C LEU A 6 17.04 -7.76 22.76
N TYR A 7 15.70 -7.69 22.81
CA TYR A 7 14.82 -8.23 21.77
C TYR A 7 14.97 -7.53 20.41
N ARG A 8 15.61 -6.34 20.37
CA ARG A 8 15.89 -5.58 19.14
C ARG A 8 17.21 -5.97 18.47
N LEU A 9 17.97 -6.91 19.04
CA LEU A 9 19.21 -7.40 18.46
C LEU A 9 18.96 -8.43 17.36
N ASN A 10 19.98 -8.78 16.59
CA ASN A 10 19.88 -9.88 15.63
C ASN A 10 19.78 -11.24 16.35
N THR A 11 19.28 -12.26 15.65
CA THR A 11 19.02 -13.60 16.21
C THR A 11 20.24 -14.21 16.89
N ASN A 12 21.44 -14.04 16.30
CA ASN A 12 22.69 -14.56 16.87
C ASN A 12 23.03 -13.93 18.22
N LYS A 13 22.84 -12.61 18.37
CA LYS A 13 23.06 -11.91 19.64
C LYS A 13 21.95 -12.23 20.65
N GLN A 14 20.71 -12.37 20.19
CA GLN A 14 19.61 -12.80 21.06
C GLN A 14 19.88 -14.21 21.63
N ALA A 15 20.36 -15.15 20.80
CA ALA A 15 20.73 -16.50 21.22
C ALA A 15 21.74 -16.51 22.38
N LYS A 16 22.75 -15.63 22.31
CA LYS A 16 23.73 -15.48 23.39
C LYS A 16 23.10 -15.07 24.73
N VAL A 17 22.12 -14.18 24.71
CA VAL A 17 21.39 -13.77 25.92
C VAL A 17 20.65 -14.94 26.56
N TYR A 18 20.10 -15.85 25.76
CA TYR A 18 19.44 -17.06 26.27
C TYR A 18 20.42 -18.07 26.91
N LEU A 19 21.71 -18.02 26.53
CA LEU A 19 22.79 -18.88 27.04
C LEU A 19 23.63 -18.22 28.14
N PRO A 20 23.04 -17.28 28.92
CA PRO A 20 23.75 -16.28 29.72
C PRO A 20 25.10 -15.75 29.20
N GLU A 21 25.31 -15.70 27.89
CA GLU A 21 26.54 -15.22 27.27
C GLU A 21 26.43 -13.72 26.94
N PRO A 22 27.52 -12.96 27.09
CA PRO A 22 27.52 -11.55 26.73
C PRO A 22 27.26 -11.37 25.22
N PRO A 23 26.21 -10.62 24.82
CA PRO A 23 25.85 -10.47 23.40
C PRO A 23 26.81 -9.55 22.63
N PHE A 24 27.66 -8.80 23.33
CA PHE A 24 28.61 -7.86 22.73
C PHE A 24 30.04 -8.15 23.16
N LEU A 25 30.96 -8.12 22.18
CA LEU A 25 32.38 -8.41 22.38
C LEU A 25 33.07 -7.43 23.35
N HIS A 26 32.59 -6.18 23.44
CA HIS A 26 33.20 -5.19 24.34
C HIS A 26 33.10 -5.60 25.82
N HIS A 27 32.16 -6.47 26.19
CA HIS A 27 32.03 -6.96 27.56
C HIS A 27 33.31 -7.70 28.01
N GLU A 28 33.84 -8.58 27.18
CA GLU A 28 35.10 -9.29 27.47
C GLU A 28 36.30 -8.35 27.49
N LEU A 29 36.31 -7.34 26.62
CA LEU A 29 37.37 -6.34 26.59
C LEU A 29 37.41 -5.51 27.88
N VAL A 30 36.24 -5.18 28.44
CA VAL A 30 36.14 -4.52 29.74
C VAL A 30 36.58 -5.45 30.86
N LYS A 31 36.09 -6.70 30.88
CA LYS A 31 36.46 -7.71 31.89
C LYS A 31 37.97 -7.97 31.94
N ASN A 32 38.63 -7.99 30.78
CA ASN A 32 40.07 -8.23 30.65
C ASN A 32 40.91 -6.94 30.78
N GLY A 33 40.29 -5.80 31.13
CA GLY A 33 40.98 -4.52 31.32
C GLY A 33 41.56 -3.90 30.04
N ARG A 34 41.14 -4.36 28.85
CA ARG A 34 41.58 -3.81 27.56
C ARG A 34 40.79 -2.57 27.15
N ILE A 35 39.55 -2.45 27.62
CA ILE A 35 38.73 -1.24 27.53
C ILE A 35 38.43 -0.78 28.95
N LYS A 36 38.66 0.49 29.23
CA LYS A 36 38.33 1.10 30.52
C LYS A 36 37.35 2.25 30.30
N HIS A 37 36.28 2.25 31.08
CA HIS A 37 35.26 3.29 31.06
C HIS A 37 35.59 4.37 32.08
N TYR A 38 35.39 5.63 31.69
CA TYR A 38 35.52 6.80 32.54
C TYR A 38 34.24 7.60 32.40
N GLU A 39 33.62 7.97 33.51
CA GLU A 39 32.37 8.75 33.49
C GLU A 39 32.60 10.20 33.09
N ASN A 40 33.81 10.72 33.34
CA ASN A 40 34.25 12.07 33.00
C ASN A 40 35.77 12.15 33.00
N LEU A 41 36.33 13.23 32.45
CA LEU A 41 37.77 13.52 32.46
C LEU A 41 38.43 13.46 33.83
N HIS A 42 37.71 13.91 34.87
CA HIS A 42 38.24 14.02 36.24
C HIS A 42 38.34 12.67 36.96
N SER A 43 37.76 11.60 36.41
CA SER A 43 37.77 10.25 36.98
C SER A 43 39.12 9.51 36.83
N GLY A 44 40.23 10.26 36.79
CA GLY A 44 41.59 9.70 36.78
C GLY A 44 42.11 9.28 35.41
N LEU A 45 41.50 9.77 34.32
CA LEU A 45 41.94 9.48 32.95
C LEU A 45 43.41 9.87 32.75
N SER A 46 43.81 11.08 33.15
CA SER A 46 45.19 11.59 33.00
C SER A 46 46.24 10.72 33.69
N SER A 47 45.92 10.15 34.85
CA SER A 47 46.84 9.31 35.63
C SER A 47 47.01 7.89 35.09
N SER A 48 46.08 7.42 34.25
CA SER A 48 45.99 6.02 33.84
C SER A 48 45.98 5.81 32.32
N LEU A 49 46.01 6.89 31.54
CA LEU A 49 46.15 6.85 30.10
C LEU A 49 47.57 6.43 29.71
N LYS A 50 47.69 5.27 29.05
CA LYS A 50 48.94 4.78 28.48
C LYS A 50 48.99 5.16 27.00
N THR A 51 50.12 5.65 26.52
CA THR A 51 50.34 5.92 25.08
C THR A 51 51.14 4.77 24.45
N PRO A 52 50.76 4.29 23.25
CA PRO A 52 49.61 4.72 22.44
C PRO A 52 48.27 4.21 22.99
N SER A 53 47.20 5.00 22.87
CA SER A 53 45.82 4.63 23.23
C SER A 53 44.80 5.19 22.24
N ILE A 54 43.59 4.63 22.29
CA ILE A 54 42.44 5.08 21.53
C ILE A 54 41.39 5.55 22.54
N VAL A 55 40.87 6.76 22.34
CA VAL A 55 39.84 7.35 23.19
C VAL A 55 38.57 7.54 22.38
N PHE A 56 37.48 6.94 22.86
CA PHE A 56 36.15 7.14 22.31
C PHE A 56 35.45 8.22 23.14
N THR A 57 35.04 9.30 22.50
CA THR A 57 34.26 10.37 23.14
C THR A 57 33.05 10.69 22.28
N GLY A 58 31.88 10.74 22.90
CA GLY A 58 30.70 11.27 22.27
C GLY A 58 30.77 12.80 22.19
N HIS A 59 30.23 13.37 21.13
CA HIS A 59 29.96 14.80 21.06
C HIS A 59 28.75 15.04 20.15
N PRO A 60 27.91 16.03 20.46
CA PRO A 60 26.85 16.44 19.54
C PRO A 60 27.33 17.45 18.50
N SER A 61 28.34 18.28 18.80
CA SER A 61 28.72 19.40 17.94
C SER A 61 30.21 19.76 17.91
N LEU A 62 31.05 19.08 18.70
CA LEU A 62 32.43 19.48 18.94
C LEU A 62 32.58 20.88 19.58
N ARG A 63 31.51 21.43 20.19
CA ARG A 63 31.53 22.72 20.90
C ARG A 63 31.45 22.61 22.41
N PHE A 64 31.12 21.44 22.94
CA PHE A 64 31.01 21.20 24.36
C PHE A 64 31.25 19.71 24.69
N GLY A 65 31.43 19.43 25.97
CA GLY A 65 31.80 18.11 26.47
C GLY A 65 33.31 17.86 26.43
N ASP A 66 33.69 16.65 26.85
CA ASP A 66 35.08 16.27 27.09
C ASP A 66 35.96 16.31 25.84
N VAL A 67 35.36 16.18 24.64
CA VAL A 67 36.06 16.27 23.35
C VAL A 67 36.79 17.61 23.16
N VAL A 68 36.24 18.71 23.67
CA VAL A 68 36.85 20.03 23.56
C VAL A 68 38.18 20.06 24.32
N HIS A 69 38.20 19.44 25.50
CA HIS A 69 39.40 19.33 26.31
C HIS A 69 40.45 18.43 25.64
N PHE A 70 40.03 17.31 25.06
CA PHE A 70 40.95 16.43 24.31
C PHE A 70 41.58 17.12 23.11
N LEU A 71 40.81 17.90 22.34
CA LEU A 71 41.36 18.67 21.22
C LEU A 71 42.36 19.74 21.69
N ASN A 72 42.09 20.39 22.82
CA ASN A 72 43.04 21.35 23.40
C ASN A 72 44.33 20.68 23.91
N LEU A 73 44.23 19.48 24.49
CA LEU A 73 45.40 18.75 24.99
C LEU A 73 46.24 18.10 23.89
N TRP A 74 45.59 17.49 22.89
CA TRP A 74 46.24 16.61 21.92
C TRP A 74 46.31 17.20 20.51
N GLY A 75 45.66 18.34 20.26
CA GLY A 75 45.54 18.95 18.93
C GLY A 75 46.84 19.47 18.34
N HIS A 76 47.80 19.86 19.19
CA HIS A 76 49.09 20.40 18.78
C HIS A 76 50.16 19.33 18.57
N GLU A 77 49.85 18.05 18.78
CA GLU A 77 50.76 16.93 18.57
C GLU A 77 50.47 16.25 17.22
N SER A 78 51.42 16.31 16.29
CA SER A 78 51.27 15.70 14.95
C SER A 78 51.23 14.17 14.95
N GLY A 79 51.66 13.54 16.05
CA GLY A 79 51.53 12.10 16.26
C GLY A 79 50.09 11.64 16.52
N ASN A 80 49.18 12.57 16.86
CA ASN A 80 47.80 12.25 17.17
C ASN A 80 46.90 12.34 15.93
N THR A 81 45.76 11.64 15.98
CA THR A 81 44.77 11.64 14.90
C THR A 81 43.36 11.67 15.49
N VAL A 82 42.49 12.50 14.92
CA VAL A 82 41.06 12.55 15.23
C VAL A 82 40.31 11.92 14.06
N ILE A 83 39.43 10.96 14.37
CA ILE A 83 38.66 10.21 13.39
C ILE A 83 37.18 10.53 13.59
N PHE A 84 36.55 11.08 12.56
CA PHE A 84 35.12 11.35 12.54
C PHE A 84 34.39 10.20 11.84
N ILE A 85 33.39 9.65 12.50
CA ILE A 85 32.66 8.45 12.05
C ILE A 85 31.20 8.72 11.66
N ASP A 86 30.69 9.92 11.90
CA ASP A 86 29.31 10.27 11.58
C ASP A 86 29.22 10.79 10.14
N SER A 87 28.39 10.16 9.30
CA SER A 87 28.24 10.48 7.88
C SER A 87 27.68 11.88 7.61
N GLU A 88 26.92 12.44 8.53
CA GLU A 88 26.25 13.73 8.33
C GLU A 88 26.91 14.87 9.12
N PHE A 89 28.00 14.59 9.82
CA PHE A 89 28.67 15.58 10.65
C PHE A 89 29.63 16.45 9.83
N PRO A 90 29.45 17.79 9.80
CA PRO A 90 30.33 18.71 9.07
C PRO A 90 31.64 18.93 9.82
N TYR A 91 32.50 17.91 9.84
CA TYR A 91 33.70 17.88 10.70
C TYR A 91 34.70 19.00 10.41
N LEU A 92 34.84 19.43 9.14
CA LEU A 92 35.73 20.54 8.77
C LEU A 92 35.30 21.86 9.41
N GLU A 93 34.00 22.17 9.33
CA GLU A 93 33.43 23.38 9.95
C GLU A 93 33.49 23.29 11.49
N ALA A 94 33.24 22.10 12.03
CA ALA A 94 33.36 21.87 13.46
C ALA A 94 34.80 22.12 13.96
N LEU A 95 35.81 21.75 13.17
CA LEU A 95 37.22 21.93 13.49
C LEU A 95 37.73 23.37 13.36
N THR A 96 37.01 24.27 12.68
CA THR A 96 37.49 25.65 12.38
C THR A 96 38.05 26.39 13.60
N PRO A 97 37.42 26.37 14.79
CA PRO A 97 37.94 27.07 15.98
C PRO A 97 39.15 26.44 16.65
N TYR A 98 39.55 25.24 16.24
CA TYR A 98 40.74 24.55 16.75
C TYR A 98 41.96 24.73 15.83
N GLN A 99 41.82 25.49 14.75
CA GLN A 99 42.91 25.78 13.83
C GLN A 99 43.83 26.88 14.39
N PRO A 100 45.16 26.79 14.21
CA PRO A 100 45.87 25.74 13.48
C PRO A 100 46.01 24.44 14.30
N LEU A 101 45.67 23.31 13.66
CA LEU A 101 45.70 21.99 14.27
C LEU A 101 46.83 21.14 13.68
N SER A 102 47.72 20.61 14.52
CA SER A 102 48.84 19.76 14.07
C SER A 102 48.47 18.28 13.96
N MET A 103 47.51 17.82 14.77
CA MET A 103 47.00 16.45 14.67
C MET A 103 46.28 16.23 13.33
N LYS A 104 46.32 15.01 12.81
CA LYS A 104 45.63 14.66 11.56
C LYS A 104 44.13 14.52 11.81
N ALA A 105 43.31 15.15 10.99
CA ALA A 105 41.87 14.91 10.94
C ALA A 105 41.52 13.94 9.81
N VAL A 106 40.75 12.90 10.12
CA VAL A 106 40.32 11.87 9.16
C VAL A 106 38.80 11.69 9.24
N PHE A 107 38.15 11.59 8.08
CA PHE A 107 36.74 11.31 7.95
C PHE A 107 36.53 9.88 7.45
N CYS A 108 35.99 9.02 8.31
CA CYS A 108 35.71 7.61 8.04
C CYS A 108 34.26 7.28 8.45
N PRO A 109 33.26 7.75 7.68
CA PRO A 109 31.87 7.65 8.07
C PRO A 109 31.40 6.18 8.11
N ILE A 110 30.68 5.83 9.17
CA ILE A 110 30.00 4.55 9.34
C ILE A 110 28.50 4.83 9.18
N ASP A 111 27.98 4.58 7.98
CA ASP A 111 26.57 4.77 7.68
C ASP A 111 25.84 3.41 7.63
N PRO A 112 24.95 3.11 8.60
CA PRO A 112 24.19 1.86 8.62
C PRO A 112 22.94 1.91 7.74
N ARG A 113 22.64 3.04 7.08
CA ARG A 113 21.47 3.20 6.22
C ARG A 113 21.58 2.32 4.96
N LEU A 114 20.44 2.09 4.33
CA LEU A 114 20.38 1.37 3.07
C LEU A 114 21.10 2.17 1.98
N ASN A 115 22.01 1.50 1.28
CA ASN A 115 22.64 2.08 0.09
C ASN A 115 21.82 1.80 -1.18
N PHE A 116 22.13 2.51 -2.27
CA PHE A 116 21.41 2.37 -3.55
C PHE A 116 21.42 0.94 -4.10
N HIS A 117 22.52 0.20 -3.93
CA HIS A 117 22.60 -1.19 -4.39
C HIS A 117 21.61 -2.10 -3.62
N GLN A 118 21.56 -1.98 -2.30
CA GLN A 118 20.64 -2.70 -1.44
C GLN A 118 19.19 -2.31 -1.75
N SER A 119 18.92 -1.02 -1.92
CA SER A 119 17.59 -0.51 -2.29
C SER A 119 17.12 -1.05 -3.64
N ASN A 120 17.97 -1.03 -4.68
CA ASN A 120 17.65 -1.58 -5.99
C ASN A 120 17.43 -3.10 -5.95
N LYS A 121 18.20 -3.84 -5.14
CA LYS A 121 17.94 -5.25 -4.89
C LYS A 121 16.58 -5.46 -4.22
N LEU A 122 16.30 -4.71 -3.15
CA LEU A 122 15.05 -4.79 -2.42
C LEU A 122 13.83 -4.53 -3.32
N LEU A 123 13.91 -3.53 -4.19
CA LEU A 123 12.85 -3.22 -5.15
C LEU A 123 12.62 -4.36 -6.15
N ARG A 124 13.69 -5.00 -6.65
CA ARG A 124 13.59 -6.16 -7.52
C ARG A 124 12.97 -7.39 -6.83
N ASP A 125 13.23 -7.55 -5.54
CA ASP A 125 12.73 -8.67 -4.74
C ASP A 125 11.25 -8.46 -4.35
N ILE A 126 10.86 -7.26 -3.92
CA ILE A 126 9.51 -6.95 -3.46
C ILE A 126 8.54 -6.72 -4.63
N LYS A 127 9.00 -6.09 -5.72
CA LYS A 127 8.17 -5.65 -6.87
C LYS A 127 6.87 -4.92 -6.48
N PRO A 128 6.95 -3.82 -5.70
CA PRO A 128 5.76 -3.01 -5.38
C PRO A 128 5.07 -2.48 -6.66
N GLY A 129 3.79 -2.13 -6.55
CA GLY A 129 3.03 -1.57 -7.67
C GLY A 129 3.38 -0.10 -8.01
N LEU A 130 3.91 0.64 -7.03
CA LEU A 130 4.37 2.02 -7.18
C LEU A 130 5.46 2.30 -6.12
N VAL A 131 6.51 3.01 -6.51
CA VAL A 131 7.58 3.45 -5.63
C VAL A 131 7.56 4.97 -5.55
N VAL A 132 7.68 5.51 -4.34
CA VAL A 132 7.78 6.96 -4.10
C VAL A 132 9.13 7.26 -3.48
N ILE A 133 9.95 8.09 -4.14
CA ILE A 133 11.32 8.41 -3.72
C ILE A 133 11.63 9.90 -3.87
N PRO A 134 12.57 10.45 -3.08
CA PRO A 134 13.12 11.77 -3.33
C PRO A 134 13.64 11.90 -4.76
N GLU A 135 13.41 13.02 -5.42
CA GLU A 135 13.89 13.26 -6.79
C GLU A 135 15.41 13.16 -6.90
N ALA A 136 16.13 13.56 -5.85
CA ALA A 136 17.58 13.46 -5.76
C ALA A 136 18.14 12.04 -5.92
N TYR A 137 17.29 11.01 -5.87
CA TYR A 137 17.70 9.61 -6.05
C TYR A 137 17.50 9.10 -7.47
N GLN A 138 16.93 9.89 -8.37
CA GLN A 138 16.75 9.50 -9.78
C GLN A 138 17.96 9.87 -10.64
N THR A 139 18.70 10.91 -10.26
CA THR A 139 19.83 11.40 -11.02
C THR A 139 21.13 11.24 -10.25
N PRO A 140 22.25 10.95 -10.93
CA PRO A 140 23.55 10.90 -10.27
C PRO A 140 23.88 12.25 -9.61
N PRO A 141 24.64 12.26 -8.50
CA PRO A 141 25.06 13.50 -7.86
C PRO A 141 25.79 14.43 -8.84
N ALA A 142 25.47 15.73 -8.82
CA ALA A 142 26.03 16.72 -9.76
C ALA A 142 27.57 16.78 -9.76
N LEU A 143 28.19 16.55 -8.60
CA LEU A 143 29.65 16.52 -8.44
C LEU A 143 30.29 15.22 -8.97
N MET A 144 29.52 14.16 -9.17
CA MET A 144 29.98 12.87 -9.68
C MET A 144 28.99 12.26 -10.69
N PRO A 145 28.82 12.85 -11.88
CA PRO A 145 27.83 12.39 -12.87
C PRO A 145 28.01 10.94 -13.33
N GLN A 146 29.24 10.43 -13.28
CA GLN A 146 29.59 9.05 -13.64
C GLN A 146 29.08 8.01 -12.64
N ARG A 147 28.66 8.41 -11.44
CA ARG A 147 28.21 7.50 -10.38
C ARG A 147 26.74 7.13 -10.54
N THR A 148 26.42 6.47 -11.65
CA THR A 148 25.07 5.94 -11.93
C THR A 148 24.65 4.81 -11.00
N ASP A 149 25.59 4.26 -10.21
CA ASP A 149 25.33 3.33 -9.12
C ASP A 149 24.66 4.00 -7.90
N LEU A 150 24.66 5.34 -7.84
CA LEU A 150 24.03 6.14 -6.79
C LEU A 150 22.63 6.62 -7.16
N THR A 151 21.91 5.84 -7.98
CA THR A 151 20.52 6.11 -8.34
C THR A 151 19.63 4.90 -8.08
N ILE A 152 18.33 5.16 -7.94
CA ILE A 152 17.31 4.12 -7.88
C ILE A 152 16.92 3.74 -9.31
N ASN A 153 17.35 2.55 -9.75
CA ASN A 153 17.09 2.02 -11.08
C ASN A 153 16.12 0.85 -10.95
N THR A 154 14.89 1.06 -11.39
CA THR A 154 13.82 0.06 -11.29
C THR A 154 12.86 0.15 -12.48
N ASP A 155 12.34 -1.01 -12.90
CA ASP A 155 11.32 -1.11 -13.94
C ASP A 155 9.90 -0.84 -13.39
N ILE A 156 9.79 -0.62 -12.07
CA ILE A 156 8.54 -0.35 -11.36
C ILE A 156 8.15 1.11 -11.58
N PRO A 157 6.85 1.45 -11.68
CA PRO A 157 6.43 2.84 -11.70
C PRO A 157 6.99 3.64 -10.51
N VAL A 158 7.62 4.78 -10.79
CA VAL A 158 8.22 5.66 -9.79
C VAL A 158 7.53 7.03 -9.80
N ARG A 159 7.24 7.57 -8.62
CA ARG A 159 6.94 8.99 -8.42
C ARG A 159 8.05 9.64 -7.60
N ALA A 160 8.72 10.61 -8.22
CA ALA A 160 9.66 11.49 -7.54
C ALA A 160 8.90 12.51 -6.69
N PHE A 161 9.54 13.02 -5.64
CA PHE A 161 9.04 14.16 -4.90
C PHE A 161 10.16 15.06 -4.39
N GLN A 162 9.81 16.33 -4.22
CA GLN A 162 10.55 17.37 -3.55
C GLN A 162 9.86 17.80 -2.25
N TYR A 163 10.53 18.68 -1.51
CA TYR A 163 9.98 19.25 -0.30
C TYR A 163 8.67 20.00 -0.59
N MET A 164 7.63 19.71 0.20
CA MET A 164 6.28 20.28 0.07
C MET A 164 5.45 19.80 -1.13
N ASP A 165 5.90 18.78 -1.85
CA ASP A 165 5.10 18.18 -2.91
C ASP A 165 3.90 17.38 -2.37
N VAL A 166 2.78 17.47 -3.07
CA VAL A 166 1.60 16.63 -2.85
C VAL A 166 1.58 15.54 -3.93
N ILE A 167 1.63 14.28 -3.50
CA ILE A 167 1.71 13.13 -4.40
C ILE A 167 0.39 12.36 -4.40
N ASP A 168 -0.29 12.35 -5.54
CA ASP A 168 -1.51 11.56 -5.69
C ASP A 168 -1.18 10.08 -5.88
N ILE A 169 -1.48 9.24 -4.90
CA ILE A 169 -1.29 7.79 -5.02
C ILE A 169 -2.56 7.18 -5.61
N PRO A 170 -2.52 6.61 -6.84
CA PRO A 170 -3.70 6.03 -7.46
C PRO A 170 -4.13 4.76 -6.71
N LEU A 171 -5.24 4.86 -5.99
CA LEU A 171 -5.88 3.73 -5.30
C LEU A 171 -7.06 3.24 -6.12
N HIS A 172 -6.81 2.47 -7.18
CA HIS A 172 -7.89 1.90 -7.99
C HIS A 172 -8.52 0.70 -7.27
N LYS A 173 -9.73 0.90 -6.72
CA LYS A 173 -10.59 -0.18 -6.22
C LYS A 173 -11.91 -0.16 -6.98
N THR A 174 -12.11 -1.11 -7.90
CA THR A 174 -13.37 -1.31 -8.61
C THR A 174 -14.39 -2.08 -7.78
N PHE A 175 -13.90 -3.01 -6.95
CA PHE A 175 -14.71 -3.84 -6.09
C PHE A 175 -14.33 -3.65 -4.63
N ALA A 176 -15.33 -3.63 -3.77
CA ALA A 176 -15.15 -3.67 -2.33
C ALA A 176 -15.58 -5.04 -1.82
N LYS A 177 -14.77 -5.63 -0.92
CA LYS A 177 -15.19 -6.83 -0.21
C LYS A 177 -16.27 -6.44 0.80
N VAL A 178 -17.43 -7.08 0.68
CA VAL A 178 -18.56 -6.85 1.57
C VAL A 178 -18.93 -8.16 2.27
N THR A 179 -19.28 -8.10 3.54
CA THR A 179 -19.73 -9.25 4.32
C THR A 179 -21.24 -9.19 4.50
N LEU A 180 -21.93 -10.30 4.23
CA LEU A 180 -23.36 -10.42 4.54
C LEU A 180 -23.54 -10.73 6.02
N SER A 181 -24.43 -10.00 6.70
CA SER A 181 -24.89 -10.43 8.02
C SER A 181 -25.66 -11.75 7.91
N PRO A 182 -25.68 -12.57 8.98
CA PRO A 182 -26.44 -13.81 8.99
C PRO A 182 -27.94 -13.59 8.73
N GLU A 183 -28.52 -12.48 9.17
CA GLU A 183 -29.93 -12.17 8.92
C GLU A 183 -30.19 -11.91 7.44
N VAL A 184 -29.36 -11.09 6.79
CA VAL A 184 -29.50 -10.82 5.35
C VAL A 184 -29.28 -12.10 4.56
N ALA A 185 -28.24 -12.88 4.88
CA ALA A 185 -27.95 -14.13 4.17
C ALA A 185 -29.13 -15.13 4.22
N LYS A 186 -29.81 -15.25 5.37
CA LYS A 186 -31.00 -16.10 5.53
C LYS A 186 -32.21 -15.62 4.72
N SER A 187 -32.31 -14.31 4.47
CA SER A 187 -33.42 -13.75 3.70
C SER A 187 -33.29 -13.94 2.19
N LEU A 188 -32.09 -14.29 1.71
CA LEU A 188 -31.84 -14.49 0.28
C LEU A 188 -32.45 -15.81 -0.19
N CYS A 189 -33.12 -15.77 -1.34
CA CYS A 189 -33.63 -16.94 -2.05
C CYS A 189 -32.96 -17.04 -3.42
N PRO A 190 -31.71 -17.58 -3.51
CA PRO A 190 -31.01 -17.71 -4.78
C PRO A 190 -31.78 -18.62 -5.74
N LYS A 191 -31.95 -18.14 -6.97
CA LYS A 191 -32.50 -18.91 -8.09
C LYS A 191 -31.36 -19.34 -9.00
N GLN A 192 -31.25 -20.64 -9.21
CA GLN A 192 -30.23 -21.19 -10.10
C GLN A 192 -30.54 -20.80 -11.54
N ILE A 193 -29.53 -20.29 -12.24
CA ILE A 193 -29.59 -19.94 -13.66
C ILE A 193 -28.84 -20.99 -14.48
N GLU A 194 -27.64 -21.37 -14.00
CA GLU A 194 -26.76 -22.37 -14.63
C GLU A 194 -26.11 -23.22 -13.53
N ASP A 195 -25.42 -24.29 -13.92
CA ASP A 195 -24.67 -25.12 -12.98
C ASP A 195 -23.60 -24.29 -12.25
N GLY A 196 -23.74 -24.17 -10.93
CA GLY A 196 -22.85 -23.38 -10.09
C GLY A 196 -23.14 -21.87 -10.06
N LEU A 197 -24.15 -21.38 -10.79
CA LEU A 197 -24.51 -19.96 -10.84
C LEU A 197 -25.96 -19.74 -10.37
N ALA A 198 -26.13 -18.96 -9.30
CA ALA A 198 -27.42 -18.56 -8.78
C ALA A 198 -27.48 -17.06 -8.51
N ILE A 199 -28.66 -16.48 -8.64
CA ILE A 199 -28.91 -15.06 -8.41
C ILE A 199 -29.95 -14.84 -7.32
N ALA A 200 -29.75 -13.84 -6.48
CA ALA A 200 -30.73 -13.36 -5.51
C ALA A 200 -30.74 -11.83 -5.49
N SER A 201 -31.92 -11.23 -5.31
CA SER A 201 -32.03 -9.80 -5.05
C SER A 201 -31.68 -9.53 -3.59
N VAL A 202 -30.77 -8.59 -3.34
CA VAL A 202 -30.30 -8.24 -2.01
C VAL A 202 -30.77 -6.82 -1.68
N ARG A 203 -31.62 -6.67 -0.66
CA ARG A 203 -31.99 -5.38 -0.09
C ARG A 203 -31.44 -5.28 1.34
N ALA A 204 -30.42 -4.46 1.54
CA ALA A 204 -29.73 -4.34 2.81
C ALA A 204 -29.14 -2.95 3.03
N LYS A 205 -28.95 -2.57 4.29
CA LYS A 205 -28.22 -1.36 4.70
C LYS A 205 -26.73 -1.67 4.72
N VAL A 206 -25.92 -0.86 4.03
CA VAL A 206 -24.45 -0.96 4.10
C VAL A 206 -23.96 -0.26 5.36
N VAL A 207 -23.29 -1.00 6.24
CA VAL A 207 -22.60 -0.44 7.42
C VAL A 207 -21.10 -0.54 7.20
N THR A 208 -20.43 0.61 7.18
CA THR A 208 -18.98 0.71 7.01
C THR A 208 -18.33 1.09 8.34
N ARG A 209 -17.40 0.27 8.81
CA ARG A 209 -16.57 0.56 9.99
C ARG A 209 -15.16 0.04 9.72
N ASP A 210 -14.14 0.87 9.95
CA ASP A 210 -12.73 0.48 9.80
C ASP A 210 -12.40 -0.15 8.43
N ASN A 211 -12.90 0.45 7.33
CA ASN A 211 -12.80 -0.08 5.96
C ASN A 211 -13.37 -1.51 5.76
N ARG A 212 -14.23 -1.96 6.68
CA ARG A 212 -15.02 -3.19 6.53
C ARG A 212 -16.46 -2.83 6.26
N HIS A 213 -16.97 -3.37 5.16
CA HIS A 213 -18.34 -3.15 4.72
C HIS A 213 -19.18 -4.38 5.07
N THR A 214 -20.29 -4.18 5.79
CA THR A 214 -21.21 -5.25 6.17
C THR A 214 -22.63 -4.90 5.74
N LEU A 215 -23.31 -5.81 5.07
CA LEU A 215 -24.74 -5.68 4.73
C LEU A 215 -25.59 -6.15 5.90
N LYS A 216 -26.37 -5.24 6.46
CA LYS A 216 -27.31 -5.50 7.55
C LYS A 216 -28.76 -5.39 7.07
N PRO A 217 -29.72 -5.99 7.79
CA PRO A 217 -31.14 -5.80 7.49
C PRO A 217 -31.50 -4.32 7.46
N VAL A 218 -32.48 -3.98 6.62
CA VAL A 218 -33.10 -2.64 6.64
C VAL A 218 -34.15 -2.64 7.74
N ASP A 219 -34.11 -1.65 8.62
CA ASP A 219 -35.15 -1.43 9.63
C ASP A 219 -36.43 -1.02 8.87
N LEU A 220 -37.48 -1.84 8.93
CA LEU A 220 -38.70 -1.69 8.13
C LEU A 220 -39.66 -0.61 8.66
N ASP A 221 -39.21 0.26 9.55
CA ASP A 221 -40.04 1.28 10.15
C ASP A 221 -40.09 2.52 9.25
N ASN A 222 -41.27 2.67 8.64
CA ASN A 222 -41.79 3.82 7.91
C ASN A 222 -41.32 3.97 6.45
N GLU A 223 -42.34 3.85 5.58
CA GLU A 223 -42.40 4.37 4.23
C GLU A 223 -41.51 3.65 3.17
N ILE A 224 -42.21 3.10 2.16
CA ILE A 224 -41.80 2.91 0.75
C ILE A 224 -41.74 1.46 0.26
N SER A 225 -42.76 1.20 -0.55
CA SER A 225 -42.83 0.34 -1.73
C SER A 225 -42.60 -1.15 -1.51
N LYS A 226 -43.68 -1.90 -1.75
CA LYS A 226 -43.59 -3.23 -2.36
C LYS A 226 -42.78 -3.07 -3.65
N VAL A 227 -41.45 -3.18 -3.56
CA VAL A 227 -40.61 -3.26 -4.75
C VAL A 227 -41.08 -4.53 -5.45
N GLY A 228 -41.71 -4.35 -6.61
CA GLY A 228 -42.16 -5.46 -7.43
C GLY A 228 -40.98 -6.38 -7.72
N LYS A 229 -41.26 -7.68 -7.82
CA LYS A 229 -40.23 -8.68 -8.15
C LYS A 229 -39.42 -8.20 -9.37
N GLN A 230 -38.10 -8.23 -9.25
CA GLN A 230 -37.20 -7.73 -10.29
C GLN A 230 -37.11 -8.75 -11.42
N LEU A 231 -36.85 -8.31 -12.64
CA LEU A 231 -36.65 -9.21 -13.78
C LEU A 231 -35.17 -9.23 -14.14
N PHE A 232 -34.63 -10.41 -14.34
CA PHE A 232 -33.23 -10.65 -14.68
C PHE A 232 -33.14 -11.59 -15.89
N GLY A 233 -32.25 -11.26 -16.83
CA GLY A 233 -31.97 -12.06 -18.01
C GLY A 233 -31.98 -11.24 -19.30
N SER A 234 -31.54 -11.87 -20.38
CA SER A 234 -31.64 -11.36 -21.75
C SER A 234 -32.74 -12.11 -22.50
N ILE A 235 -33.54 -11.39 -23.29
CA ILE A 235 -34.61 -11.99 -24.10
C ILE A 235 -34.00 -12.55 -25.38
N ASP A 236 -33.98 -13.88 -25.54
CA ASP A 236 -33.69 -14.50 -26.84
C ASP A 236 -34.86 -14.27 -27.81
N VAL A 237 -34.55 -13.75 -29.00
CA VAL A 237 -35.56 -13.34 -29.98
C VAL A 237 -36.40 -14.52 -30.47
N ASN A 238 -35.78 -15.69 -30.69
CA ASN A 238 -36.50 -16.87 -31.19
C ASN A 238 -37.42 -17.45 -30.11
N GLN A 239 -36.94 -17.50 -28.87
CA GLN A 239 -37.75 -17.89 -27.72
C GLN A 239 -38.91 -16.92 -27.52
N PHE A 240 -38.67 -15.63 -27.66
CA PHE A 240 -39.68 -14.60 -27.49
C PHE A 240 -40.76 -14.63 -28.58
N ILE A 241 -40.39 -14.81 -29.84
CA ILE A 241 -41.34 -15.00 -30.95
C ILE A 241 -42.19 -16.25 -30.71
N SER A 242 -41.58 -17.34 -30.21
CA SER A 242 -42.30 -18.57 -29.88
C SER A 242 -43.30 -18.34 -28.74
N ALA A 243 -42.90 -17.59 -27.71
CA ALA A 243 -43.77 -17.21 -26.60
C ALA A 243 -44.94 -16.31 -27.05
N LEU A 244 -44.71 -15.38 -27.98
CA LEU A 244 -45.74 -14.53 -28.56
C LEU A 244 -46.76 -15.32 -29.40
N LYS A 245 -46.30 -16.28 -30.20
CA LYS A 245 -47.15 -17.21 -30.95
C LYS A 245 -48.06 -18.02 -30.00
N MET A 246 -47.53 -18.49 -28.87
CA MET A 246 -48.33 -19.18 -27.84
C MET A 246 -49.42 -18.29 -27.23
N GLN A 247 -49.23 -16.96 -27.18
CA GLN A 247 -50.23 -15.99 -26.73
C GLN A 247 -51.22 -15.58 -27.84
N GLY A 248 -51.10 -16.17 -29.03
CA GLY A 248 -51.95 -15.90 -30.20
C GLY A 248 -51.57 -14.64 -30.98
N ILE A 249 -50.34 -14.15 -30.82
CA ILE A 249 -49.79 -13.05 -31.64
C ILE A 249 -48.95 -13.67 -32.75
N ASN A 250 -49.47 -13.58 -33.97
CA ASN A 250 -48.83 -14.09 -35.18
C ASN A 250 -48.31 -12.90 -36.02
N ASN A 251 -47.51 -13.17 -37.05
CA ASN A 251 -47.00 -12.16 -38.00
C ASN A 251 -46.02 -11.14 -37.39
N ALA A 252 -45.05 -11.61 -36.60
CA ALA A 252 -43.93 -10.80 -36.15
C ALA A 252 -42.89 -10.65 -37.28
N GLU A 253 -42.58 -9.41 -37.66
CA GLU A 253 -41.48 -9.07 -38.56
C GLU A 253 -40.28 -8.62 -37.72
N VAL A 254 -39.11 -9.21 -37.97
CA VAL A 254 -37.90 -8.98 -37.16
C VAL A 254 -36.85 -8.32 -38.01
N GLU A 255 -36.41 -7.15 -37.55
CA GLU A 255 -35.28 -6.42 -38.13
C GLU A 255 -34.10 -6.48 -37.15
N SER A 256 -32.95 -6.94 -37.64
CA SER A 256 -31.71 -6.92 -36.87
C SER A 256 -31.02 -5.57 -37.04
N THR A 257 -30.74 -4.90 -35.93
CA THR A 257 -29.95 -3.66 -35.90
C THR A 257 -28.52 -3.96 -35.42
N GLY A 258 -27.59 -3.01 -35.55
CA GLY A 258 -26.19 -3.21 -35.15
C GLY A 258 -25.98 -3.53 -33.66
N SER A 259 -26.96 -3.27 -32.80
CA SER A 259 -26.89 -3.45 -31.34
C SER A 259 -28.05 -4.25 -30.75
N GLY A 260 -28.96 -4.79 -31.56
CA GLY A 260 -30.18 -5.43 -31.08
C GLY A 260 -31.15 -5.85 -32.17
N HIS A 261 -32.43 -5.92 -31.81
CA HIS A 261 -33.52 -6.32 -32.70
C HIS A 261 -34.74 -5.43 -32.53
N ILE A 262 -35.42 -5.13 -33.64
CA ILE A 262 -36.72 -4.47 -33.66
C ILE A 262 -37.74 -5.49 -34.16
N ILE A 263 -38.79 -5.71 -33.37
CA ILE A 263 -39.88 -6.60 -33.73
C ILE A 263 -41.10 -5.74 -34.01
N HIS A 264 -41.55 -5.73 -35.26
CA HIS A 264 -42.71 -5.02 -35.73
C HIS A 264 -43.89 -5.98 -35.92
N PHE A 265 -45.09 -5.53 -35.57
CA PHE A 265 -46.31 -6.30 -35.76
C PHE A 265 -47.30 -5.47 -36.59
N PRO A 266 -47.32 -5.64 -37.93
CA PRO A 266 -48.13 -4.82 -38.83
C PRO A 266 -49.63 -4.87 -38.51
N ASP A 267 -50.13 -6.02 -38.06
CA ASP A 267 -51.55 -6.26 -37.82
C ASP A 267 -52.10 -5.56 -36.56
N ILE A 268 -51.22 -5.18 -35.64
CA ILE A 268 -51.59 -4.72 -34.29
C ILE A 268 -50.90 -3.41 -33.89
N ASP A 269 -50.18 -2.78 -34.82
CA ASP A 269 -49.49 -1.49 -34.64
C ASP A 269 -48.68 -1.45 -33.34
N ALA A 270 -47.86 -2.48 -33.14
CA ALA A 270 -46.98 -2.63 -31.99
C ALA A 270 -45.53 -2.79 -32.44
N MET A 271 -44.62 -2.24 -31.66
CA MET A 271 -43.18 -2.29 -31.91
C MET A 271 -42.45 -2.61 -30.61
N ILE A 272 -41.55 -3.59 -30.66
CA ILE A 272 -40.71 -3.98 -29.52
C ILE A 272 -39.25 -3.85 -29.91
N GLN A 273 -38.51 -3.05 -29.16
CA GLN A 273 -37.07 -2.86 -29.32
C GLN A 273 -36.35 -3.64 -28.23
N LEU A 274 -35.48 -4.56 -28.64
CA LEU A 274 -34.65 -5.39 -27.78
C LEU A 274 -33.19 -4.98 -27.97
N GLU A 275 -32.60 -4.36 -26.96
CA GLU A 275 -31.19 -3.95 -26.93
C GLU A 275 -30.49 -4.59 -25.72
N VAL A 276 -29.15 -4.52 -25.70
CA VAL A 276 -28.36 -5.04 -24.58
C VAL A 276 -28.71 -4.29 -23.29
N GLY A 277 -29.41 -4.96 -22.38
CA GLY A 277 -29.83 -4.41 -21.09
C GLY A 277 -31.06 -3.50 -21.14
N ASN A 278 -31.73 -3.37 -22.29
CA ASN A 278 -32.93 -2.53 -22.44
C ASN A 278 -34.01 -3.23 -23.29
N THR A 279 -35.26 -3.11 -22.88
CA THR A 279 -36.42 -3.62 -23.63
C THR A 279 -37.49 -2.54 -23.62
N HIS A 280 -37.78 -2.00 -24.80
CA HIS A 280 -38.75 -0.93 -24.97
C HIS A 280 -39.94 -1.42 -25.79
N ILE A 281 -41.15 -1.27 -25.26
CA ILE A 281 -42.38 -1.78 -25.87
C ILE A 281 -43.29 -0.59 -26.16
N ILE A 282 -43.52 -0.35 -27.44
CA ILE A 282 -44.44 0.66 -27.94
C ILE A 282 -45.69 -0.09 -28.42
N ASN A 283 -46.82 0.18 -27.78
CA ASN A 283 -48.08 -0.45 -28.10
C ASN A 283 -49.24 0.54 -27.87
N HIS A 284 -50.24 0.52 -28.75
CA HIS A 284 -51.47 1.30 -28.61
C HIS A 284 -52.45 0.71 -27.57
N THR A 285 -53.54 1.44 -27.29
CA THR A 285 -54.43 1.38 -26.10
C THR A 285 -55.16 0.04 -25.84
N ASN A 286 -54.80 -1.06 -26.51
CA ASN A 286 -55.41 -2.38 -26.31
C ASN A 286 -54.84 -3.08 -25.06
N GLU A 287 -55.62 -3.09 -23.98
CA GLU A 287 -55.24 -3.69 -22.70
C GLU A 287 -55.01 -5.21 -22.79
N GLN A 288 -55.81 -5.93 -23.57
CA GLN A 288 -55.66 -7.38 -23.72
C GLN A 288 -54.34 -7.74 -24.41
N LEU A 289 -53.95 -6.94 -25.41
CA LEU A 289 -52.69 -7.11 -26.12
C LEU A 289 -51.49 -6.82 -25.21
N ARG A 290 -51.59 -5.76 -24.40
CA ARG A 290 -50.57 -5.43 -23.39
C ARG A 290 -50.34 -6.57 -22.40
N VAL A 291 -51.41 -7.23 -21.94
CA VAL A 291 -51.31 -8.38 -21.02
C VAL A 291 -50.65 -9.57 -21.70
N LYS A 292 -50.99 -9.87 -22.96
CA LYS A 292 -50.36 -10.95 -23.75
C LYS A 292 -48.87 -10.73 -23.95
N ILE A 293 -48.47 -9.52 -24.36
CA ILE A 293 -47.05 -9.15 -24.52
C ILE A 293 -46.32 -9.24 -23.18
N LYS A 294 -46.91 -8.70 -22.10
CA LYS A 294 -46.33 -8.82 -20.75
C LYS A 294 -46.08 -10.27 -20.36
N ASN A 295 -47.04 -11.17 -20.59
CA ASN A 295 -46.88 -12.59 -20.26
C ASN A 295 -45.79 -13.25 -21.09
N ALA A 296 -45.67 -12.91 -22.37
CA ALA A 296 -44.57 -13.38 -23.22
C ALA A 296 -43.20 -12.89 -22.71
N VAL A 297 -43.08 -11.63 -22.29
CA VAL A 297 -41.84 -11.08 -21.73
C VAL A 297 -41.49 -11.76 -20.40
N LEU A 298 -42.48 -11.97 -19.52
CA LEU A 298 -42.27 -12.65 -18.25
C LEU A 298 -41.88 -14.12 -18.41
N ALA A 299 -42.28 -14.78 -19.50
CA ALA A 299 -41.86 -16.15 -19.80
C ALA A 299 -40.39 -16.25 -20.23
N CYS A 300 -39.81 -15.15 -20.73
CA CYS A 300 -38.42 -15.09 -21.18
C CYS A 300 -37.44 -14.60 -20.11
N LEU A 301 -37.92 -14.11 -18.95
CA LEU A 301 -37.10 -13.49 -17.91
C LEU A 301 -37.25 -14.21 -16.58
N ILE A 302 -36.17 -14.23 -15.80
CA ILE A 302 -36.17 -14.77 -14.46
C ILE A 302 -36.65 -13.70 -13.51
N GLN A 303 -37.72 -14.00 -12.78
CA GLN A 303 -38.24 -13.11 -11.76
C GLN A 303 -37.48 -13.35 -10.45
N VAL A 304 -36.72 -12.37 -9.97
CA VAL A 304 -35.88 -12.43 -8.77
C VAL A 304 -36.49 -11.60 -7.64
#